data_AF-A0A9D7D0W2-F1
#
_entry.id   AF-A0A9D7D0W2-F1
#
_cell.length_a   1.000
_cell.length_b   1.000
_cell.length_c   1.000
_cell.angle_alpha   90.00
_cell.angle_beta   90.00
_cell.angle_gamma   90.00
#
_symmetry.space_group_name_H-M   'P 1'
#
loop_
_entity.id
_entity.type
_entity.pdbx_description
1 polymer ?
#
loop_
_entity_poly.entity_id
_entity_poly.type
_entity_poly.pdbx_seq_one_letter_code
_entity_poly.pdbx_strand_id
1 'polypeptide(L)'
;MRTPILTVAFGLLLIGPSVVACSSASRDVGGATAKQSGEGTEPTFADSGSPKVETYTPDEIWADDPPPQWCGPKNGGPAPEPPGGTPECPDDKNREGCACKKLGEEASCWPGKRVNRGLGACKDGKTKCIAQGELGKVWGKCEGFVLPEKSATKGKDACKCFSAGTWKIDDLRPCFVQGSSGSYATSASCETGTVPPNTKPAAPWTGDTLTTDCAGHFKLCYSIKQGDVKNPKASDCSLMTVCTEDDYLEADKPQAFPKLPSWVSNDSACVDKMLAGAPVYGEMSVVGKSVLCDEIGDSGKPYVFNRVQYCPMDCGERPNDADCKSCGSGGSGSF
;
A
#
# COMPACT_ATOMS: atom_id res chain seq x y z
N MET A 1 11.50 -56.10 3.38
CA MET A 1 12.23 -55.92 2.11
C MET A 1 11.23 -55.72 0.99
N ARG A 2 11.09 -54.48 0.50
CA ARG A 2 10.71 -54.09 -0.88
C ARG A 2 10.44 -52.58 -0.86
N THR A 3 11.41 -51.84 -1.37
CA THR A 3 11.40 -50.37 -1.52
C THR A 3 10.85 -50.04 -2.91
N PRO A 4 9.95 -49.05 -3.08
CA PRO A 4 9.59 -48.57 -4.41
C PRO A 4 10.60 -47.52 -4.88
N ILE A 5 11.03 -47.68 -6.14
CA ILE A 5 11.92 -46.78 -6.87
C ILE A 5 11.08 -45.64 -7.46
N LEU A 6 11.45 -44.39 -7.13
CA LEU A 6 10.84 -43.17 -7.67
C LEU A 6 11.67 -42.70 -8.89
N THR A 7 11.08 -42.75 -10.08
CA THR A 7 11.69 -42.25 -11.32
C THR A 7 11.36 -40.76 -11.49
N VAL A 8 12.37 -39.90 -11.43
CA VAL A 8 12.25 -38.45 -11.70
C VAL A 8 12.72 -38.19 -13.13
N ALA A 9 11.81 -37.71 -13.99
CA ALA A 9 12.12 -37.29 -15.35
C ALA A 9 12.46 -35.79 -15.37
N PHE A 10 13.71 -35.46 -15.67
CA PHE A 10 14.18 -34.08 -15.91
C PHE A 10 13.90 -33.70 -17.37
N GLY A 11 12.96 -32.79 -17.59
CA GLY A 11 12.72 -32.16 -18.89
C GLY A 11 13.64 -30.95 -19.07
N LEU A 12 14.60 -31.06 -19.98
CA LEU A 12 15.52 -30.01 -20.38
C LEU A 12 14.84 -29.10 -21.43
N LEU A 13 14.55 -27.85 -21.08
CA LEU A 13 13.98 -26.85 -21.99
C LEU A 13 15.12 -26.03 -22.63
N LEU A 14 15.33 -26.17 -23.93
CA LEU A 14 16.28 -25.38 -24.73
C LEU A 14 15.67 -24.01 -25.07
N ILE A 15 16.33 -22.93 -24.66
CA ILE A 15 16.04 -21.55 -25.08
C ILE A 15 17.03 -21.18 -26.17
N GLY A 16 16.54 -20.96 -27.39
CA GLY A 16 17.31 -20.42 -28.51
C GLY A 16 17.21 -18.89 -28.58
N PRO A 17 18.26 -18.17 -29.02
CA PRO A 17 18.23 -16.71 -29.15
C PRO A 17 17.62 -16.27 -30.48
N SER A 18 16.59 -15.42 -30.43
CA SER A 18 16.09 -14.69 -31.59
C SER A 18 16.81 -13.34 -31.71
N VAL A 19 17.54 -13.17 -32.81
CA VAL A 19 18.19 -11.93 -33.22
C VAL A 19 17.18 -11.13 -34.03
N VAL A 20 16.85 -9.89 -33.63
CA VAL A 20 16.05 -8.97 -34.45
C VAL A 20 16.90 -7.76 -34.81
N ALA A 21 17.03 -7.54 -36.11
CA ALA A 21 17.85 -6.53 -36.75
C ALA A 21 17.24 -5.11 -36.64
N CYS A 22 18.11 -4.13 -36.41
CA CYS A 22 17.80 -2.70 -36.61
C CYS A 22 17.78 -2.39 -38.12
N SER A 23 16.70 -1.77 -38.59
CA SER A 23 16.65 -1.14 -39.93
C SER A 23 16.73 0.37 -39.76
N SER A 24 17.79 0.94 -40.34
CA SER A 24 18.09 2.37 -40.35
C SER A 24 17.47 2.99 -41.61
N ALA A 25 16.42 3.78 -41.47
CA ALA A 25 15.93 4.63 -42.56
C ALA A 25 16.55 6.03 -42.44
N SER A 26 17.31 6.39 -43.47
CA SER A 26 17.91 7.72 -43.67
C SER A 26 17.09 8.55 -44.66
N ARG A 27 17.29 9.87 -44.56
CA ARG A 27 17.02 10.95 -45.55
C ARG A 27 15.59 11.49 -45.61
N ASP A 28 15.45 12.79 -45.31
CA ASP A 28 15.44 13.81 -46.37
C ASP A 28 15.80 15.20 -45.83
N VAL A 29 16.79 15.84 -46.46
CA VAL A 29 17.20 17.23 -46.24
C VAL A 29 16.60 18.03 -47.40
N GLY A 30 15.45 18.66 -47.14
CA GLY A 30 14.81 19.59 -48.06
C GLY A 30 15.53 20.94 -48.03
N GLY A 31 16.33 21.22 -49.06
CA GLY A 31 16.92 22.53 -49.30
C GLY A 31 15.87 23.51 -49.82
N ALA A 32 15.60 24.56 -49.04
CA ALA A 32 14.83 25.72 -49.47
C ALA A 32 15.78 26.83 -49.95
N THR A 33 15.64 27.20 -51.21
CA THR A 33 16.28 28.32 -51.88
C THR A 33 15.72 29.65 -51.37
N ALA A 34 16.54 30.45 -50.69
CA ALA A 34 16.21 31.83 -50.34
C ALA A 34 16.49 32.75 -51.53
N LYS A 35 15.43 33.28 -52.15
CA LYS A 35 15.51 34.45 -53.05
C LYS A 35 15.67 35.71 -52.20
N GLN A 36 16.73 36.44 -52.48
CA GLN A 36 17.08 37.70 -51.85
C GLN A 36 16.63 38.85 -52.78
N SER A 37 15.62 39.62 -52.36
CA SER A 37 15.30 40.93 -52.95
C SER A 37 14.28 41.67 -52.10
N GLY A 38 14.57 42.91 -51.70
CA GLY A 38 13.54 43.86 -51.27
C GLY A 38 13.94 44.79 -50.12
N GLU A 39 14.47 45.94 -50.51
CA GLU A 39 14.23 47.29 -49.98
C GLU A 39 14.09 47.53 -48.46
N GLY A 40 15.05 48.32 -47.95
CA GLY A 40 15.04 48.88 -46.60
C GLY A 40 13.86 49.82 -46.39
N THR A 41 12.99 49.42 -45.46
CA THR A 41 12.08 50.31 -44.74
C THR A 41 12.58 50.34 -43.30
N GLU A 42 12.71 51.53 -42.70
CA GLU A 42 13.05 51.68 -41.29
C GLU A 42 12.11 50.83 -40.42
N PRO A 43 12.61 50.03 -39.46
CA PRO A 43 11.76 49.23 -38.60
C PRO A 43 10.99 50.15 -37.66
N THR A 44 9.73 50.40 -37.99
CA THR A 44 8.75 50.82 -37.01
C THR A 44 8.56 49.65 -36.05
N PHE A 45 9.05 49.81 -34.82
CA PHE A 45 8.70 48.92 -33.71
C PHE A 45 7.19 49.07 -33.50
N ALA A 46 6.41 48.24 -34.19
CA ALA A 46 5.01 48.04 -33.88
C ALA A 46 4.94 47.71 -32.40
N ASP A 47 4.15 48.50 -31.67
CA ASP A 47 3.80 48.33 -30.28
C ASP A 47 3.57 46.84 -30.04
N SER A 48 4.62 46.20 -29.52
CA SER A 48 4.69 44.76 -29.36
C SER A 48 3.73 44.47 -28.25
N GLY A 49 2.49 44.17 -28.65
CA GLY A 49 1.36 43.92 -27.76
C GLY A 49 1.86 43.18 -26.55
N SER A 50 1.69 43.80 -25.39
CA SER A 50 2.21 43.31 -24.12
C SER A 50 2.01 41.80 -24.06
N PRO A 51 3.04 41.01 -23.71
CA PRO A 51 2.96 39.56 -23.70
C PRO A 51 1.67 39.20 -22.99
N LYS A 52 0.74 38.56 -23.73
CA LYS A 52 -0.53 38.13 -23.16
C LYS A 52 -0.14 37.28 -21.99
N VAL A 53 -0.43 37.77 -20.78
CA VAL A 53 -0.38 36.95 -19.58
C VAL A 53 -1.46 35.91 -19.84
N GLU A 54 -1.05 34.73 -20.32
CA GLU A 54 -1.94 33.58 -20.40
C GLU A 54 -2.31 33.26 -18.96
N THR A 55 -3.43 33.82 -18.53
CA THR A 55 -4.02 33.48 -17.24
C THR A 55 -4.66 32.12 -17.43
N TYR A 56 -3.91 31.06 -17.14
CA TYR A 56 -4.48 29.73 -17.03
C TYR A 56 -5.50 29.74 -15.89
N THR A 57 -6.68 29.19 -16.15
CA THR A 57 -7.62 28.91 -15.07
C THR A 57 -7.07 27.76 -14.23
N PRO A 58 -7.29 27.71 -12.90
CA PRO A 58 -6.85 26.59 -12.07
C PRO A 58 -7.24 25.23 -12.67
N ASP A 59 -8.42 25.10 -13.26
CA ASP A 59 -8.90 23.85 -13.85
C ASP A 59 -8.05 23.40 -15.06
N GLU A 60 -7.52 24.33 -15.85
CA GLU A 60 -6.63 24.03 -16.99
C GLU A 60 -5.24 23.58 -16.52
N ILE A 61 -4.76 24.09 -15.37
CA ILE A 61 -3.48 23.69 -14.75
C ILE A 61 -3.52 22.22 -14.29
N TRP A 62 -4.71 21.75 -13.91
CA TRP A 62 -4.91 20.50 -13.18
C TRP A 62 -5.63 19.42 -13.98
N ALA A 63 -5.99 19.65 -15.24
CA ALA A 63 -6.81 18.73 -16.03
C ALA A 63 -6.24 17.30 -16.13
N ASP A 64 -4.92 17.16 -16.34
CA ASP A 64 -4.28 15.85 -16.50
C ASP A 64 -3.82 15.20 -15.18
N ASP A 65 -3.67 16.01 -14.14
CA ASP A 65 -3.17 15.58 -12.84
C ASP A 65 -3.74 16.44 -11.70
N PRO A 66 -5.03 16.26 -11.39
CA PRO A 66 -5.71 17.10 -10.41
C PRO A 66 -5.09 16.94 -9.02
N PRO A 67 -5.16 17.99 -8.18
CA PRO A 67 -4.84 17.83 -6.78
C PRO A 67 -5.73 16.74 -6.19
N PRO A 68 -5.20 15.88 -5.31
CA PRO A 68 -5.98 14.81 -4.73
C PRO A 68 -7.15 15.41 -3.93
N GLN A 69 -8.33 14.83 -4.09
CA GLN A 69 -9.49 15.28 -3.33
C GLN A 69 -9.29 14.97 -1.85
N TRP A 70 -9.57 15.94 -0.98
CA TRP A 70 -9.49 15.71 0.46
C TRP A 70 -10.82 15.16 0.99
N CYS A 71 -10.78 13.94 1.49
CA CYS A 71 -11.86 13.24 2.20
C CYS A 71 -11.52 13.02 3.68
N GLY A 72 -10.60 13.78 4.26
CA GLY A 72 -10.20 13.61 5.65
C GLY A 72 -11.36 13.81 6.64
N PRO A 73 -11.25 13.26 7.86
CA PRO A 73 -12.26 13.40 8.88
C PRO A 73 -12.51 14.88 9.20
N LYS A 74 -13.74 15.25 9.57
CA LYS A 74 -14.11 16.65 9.85
C LYS A 74 -13.23 17.32 10.92
N ASN A 75 -12.61 16.52 11.79
CA ASN A 75 -11.72 16.96 12.85
C ASN A 75 -10.22 16.90 12.47
N GLY A 76 -9.87 16.35 11.30
CA GLY A 76 -8.50 16.08 10.85
C GLY A 76 -7.75 17.27 10.27
N GLY A 77 -8.26 18.49 10.46
CA GLY A 77 -7.68 19.72 9.91
C GLY A 77 -8.23 20.12 8.54
N PRO A 78 -7.95 21.36 8.11
CA PRO A 78 -8.38 21.86 6.80
C PRO A 78 -7.68 21.09 5.67
N ALA A 79 -8.35 20.98 4.52
CA ALA A 79 -7.74 20.43 3.32
C ALA A 79 -6.44 21.21 2.98
N PRO A 80 -5.38 20.53 2.54
CA PRO A 80 -4.16 21.20 2.13
C PRO A 80 -4.45 22.18 0.98
N GLU A 81 -3.81 23.34 1.01
CA GLU A 81 -3.92 24.31 -0.08
C GLU A 81 -3.40 23.66 -1.38
N PRO A 82 -4.10 23.85 -2.51
CA PRO A 82 -3.63 23.36 -3.80
C PRO A 82 -2.22 23.89 -4.10
N PRO A 83 -1.32 23.07 -4.64
CA PRO A 83 0.01 23.53 -5.00
C PRO A 83 -0.06 24.61 -6.08
N GLY A 84 0.91 25.54 -6.08
CA GLY A 84 1.02 26.57 -7.12
C GLY A 84 1.72 26.09 -8.41
N GLY A 85 2.06 27.04 -9.28
CA GLY A 85 2.85 26.82 -10.50
C GLY A 85 2.03 26.83 -11.79
N THR A 86 2.62 26.32 -12.87
CA THR A 86 1.99 26.16 -14.19
C THR A 86 1.73 24.67 -14.50
N PRO A 87 0.91 24.32 -15.52
CA PRO A 87 0.68 22.92 -15.85
C PRO A 87 1.98 22.17 -16.24
N GLU A 88 2.93 22.89 -16.87
CA GLU A 88 4.24 22.37 -17.26
C GLU A 88 5.18 22.27 -16.05
N CYS A 89 5.13 23.29 -15.18
CA CYS A 89 6.01 23.46 -14.03
C CYS A 89 5.22 23.66 -12.72
N PRO A 90 4.59 22.59 -12.19
CA PRO A 90 3.93 22.65 -10.91
C PRO A 90 4.93 22.68 -9.76
N ASP A 91 4.70 23.57 -8.79
CA ASP A 91 5.65 23.89 -7.72
C ASP A 91 5.93 22.69 -6.80
N ASP A 92 4.97 21.78 -6.64
CA ASP A 92 5.11 20.61 -5.76
C ASP A 92 5.88 19.44 -6.40
N LYS A 93 6.08 19.42 -7.72
CA LYS A 93 6.71 18.29 -8.42
C LYS A 93 8.16 18.53 -8.82
N ASN A 94 8.61 19.79 -8.88
CA ASN A 94 9.96 20.17 -9.30
C ASN A 94 10.42 19.41 -10.56
N ARG A 95 9.63 19.49 -11.63
CA ARG A 95 9.87 18.75 -12.87
C ARG A 95 11.19 19.16 -13.52
N GLU A 96 11.84 18.22 -14.19
CA GLU A 96 13.06 18.46 -14.95
C GLU A 96 12.84 19.58 -15.98
N GLY A 97 13.74 20.55 -16.01
CA GLY A 97 13.66 21.72 -16.90
C GLY A 97 12.86 22.91 -16.33
N CYS A 98 12.19 22.77 -15.19
CA CYS A 98 11.49 23.88 -14.56
C CYS A 98 12.41 24.80 -13.79
N ALA A 99 12.09 26.09 -13.75
CA ALA A 99 12.91 27.10 -13.10
C ALA A 99 13.08 26.81 -11.59
N CYS A 100 14.29 27.04 -11.07
CA CYS A 100 14.62 26.89 -9.66
C CYS A 100 15.31 28.14 -9.11
N LYS A 101 15.18 28.38 -7.81
CA LYS A 101 15.59 29.65 -7.17
C LYS A 101 17.11 29.72 -7.03
N LYS A 102 17.74 28.67 -6.49
CA LYS A 102 19.15 28.66 -6.13
C LYS A 102 19.91 27.50 -6.76
N LEU A 103 21.00 27.81 -7.46
CA LEU A 103 21.86 26.80 -8.05
C LEU A 103 22.45 25.88 -6.97
N GLY A 104 22.36 24.58 -7.19
CA GLY A 104 22.76 23.55 -6.25
C GLY A 104 21.74 23.22 -5.15
N GLU A 105 20.60 23.90 -5.10
CA GLU A 105 19.47 23.55 -4.22
C GLU A 105 18.96 22.14 -4.56
N GLU A 106 18.59 21.37 -3.55
CA GLU A 106 17.98 20.05 -3.69
C GLU A 106 16.53 20.13 -3.23
N ALA A 107 15.64 19.45 -3.96
CA ALA A 107 14.22 19.36 -3.62
C ALA A 107 13.66 17.98 -3.95
N SER A 108 12.56 17.62 -3.31
CA SER A 108 11.78 16.43 -3.67
C SER A 108 11.14 16.62 -5.04
N CYS A 109 11.21 15.60 -5.89
CA CYS A 109 10.61 15.62 -7.23
C CYS A 109 9.73 14.40 -7.47
N TRP A 110 8.70 14.58 -8.28
CA TRP A 110 7.73 13.53 -8.58
C TRP A 110 7.32 13.53 -10.06
N PRO A 111 7.79 12.57 -10.87
CA PRO A 111 7.41 12.48 -12.28
C PRO A 111 6.04 11.81 -12.50
N GLY A 112 5.48 11.14 -11.48
CA GLY A 112 4.21 10.42 -11.56
C GLY A 112 2.98 11.32 -11.41
N LYS A 113 1.80 10.69 -11.33
CA LYS A 113 0.53 11.35 -10.97
C LYS A 113 0.44 11.61 -9.48
N ARG A 114 -0.16 12.72 -9.05
CA ARG A 114 -0.31 13.10 -7.62
C ARG A 114 -1.06 12.05 -6.82
N VAL A 115 -2.07 11.42 -7.41
CA VAL A 115 -2.85 10.34 -6.79
C VAL A 115 -1.99 9.14 -6.34
N ASN A 116 -0.79 8.96 -6.90
CA ASN A 116 0.11 7.86 -6.52
C ASN A 116 1.31 8.32 -5.68
N ARG A 117 1.39 9.61 -5.34
CA ARG A 117 2.57 10.21 -4.71
C ARG A 117 2.60 9.88 -3.22
N GLY A 118 3.73 9.36 -2.73
CA GLY A 118 3.91 9.08 -1.31
C GLY A 118 3.03 7.96 -0.76
N LEU A 119 2.42 7.15 -1.63
CA LEU A 119 1.61 6.01 -1.24
C LEU A 119 2.44 4.73 -1.38
N GLY A 120 2.64 4.02 -0.28
CA GLY A 120 3.26 2.71 -0.34
C GLY A 120 4.71 2.67 -0.75
N ALA A 121 5.03 1.86 -1.77
CA ALA A 121 6.36 1.86 -2.36
C ALA A 121 6.68 3.15 -3.12
N CYS A 122 5.67 3.91 -3.54
CA CYS A 122 5.87 5.13 -4.29
C CYS A 122 6.42 6.23 -3.39
N LYS A 123 7.59 6.71 -3.77
CA LYS A 123 8.29 7.77 -3.05
C LYS A 123 8.85 8.78 -4.02
N ASP A 124 8.88 10.02 -3.55
CA ASP A 124 9.53 11.11 -4.24
C ASP A 124 11.02 10.80 -4.47
N GLY A 125 11.51 11.23 -5.61
CA GLY A 125 12.94 11.31 -5.88
C GLY A 125 13.51 12.60 -5.33
N LYS A 126 14.79 12.83 -5.62
CA LYS A 126 15.47 14.10 -5.41
C LYS A 126 15.93 14.66 -6.74
N THR A 127 15.79 15.96 -6.91
CA THR A 127 16.37 16.71 -8.03
C THR A 127 17.28 17.80 -7.48
N LYS A 128 18.21 18.25 -8.31
CA LYS A 128 19.15 19.33 -8.01
C LYS A 128 19.01 20.44 -9.03
N CYS A 129 18.99 21.68 -8.57
CA CYS A 129 18.97 22.86 -9.41
C CYS A 129 20.33 23.03 -10.11
N ILE A 130 20.34 22.96 -11.44
CA ILE A 130 21.53 23.06 -12.30
C ILE A 130 21.48 24.32 -13.16
N ALA A 131 22.64 24.80 -13.60
CA ALA A 131 22.71 25.87 -14.60
C ALA A 131 22.23 25.35 -15.96
N GLN A 132 21.41 26.15 -16.63
CA GLN A 132 21.04 25.94 -18.03
C GLN A 132 21.33 27.24 -18.80
N GLY A 133 22.40 27.23 -19.59
CA GLY A 133 22.92 28.43 -20.25
C GLY A 133 23.62 29.40 -19.29
N GLU A 134 23.80 30.65 -19.70
CA GLU A 134 24.57 31.65 -18.94
C GLU A 134 23.80 32.25 -17.76
N LEU A 135 22.47 32.31 -17.83
CA LEU A 135 21.62 32.95 -16.81
C LEU A 135 20.48 32.05 -16.30
N GLY A 136 20.19 30.93 -16.97
CA GLY A 136 19.10 30.04 -16.61
C GLY A 136 19.47 29.08 -15.47
N LYS A 137 18.48 28.78 -14.63
CA LYS A 137 18.58 27.77 -13.56
C LYS A 137 17.35 26.89 -13.65
N VAL A 138 17.56 25.58 -13.77
CA VAL A 138 16.45 24.61 -13.86
C VAL A 138 16.70 23.39 -13.00
N TRP A 139 15.62 22.74 -12.59
CA TRP A 139 15.69 21.43 -11.96
C TRP A 139 16.28 20.40 -12.93
N GLY A 140 17.27 19.65 -12.47
CA GLY A 140 17.83 18.51 -13.19
C GLY A 140 16.92 17.29 -13.17
N LYS A 141 17.48 16.14 -13.55
CA LYS A 141 16.79 14.86 -13.53
C LYS A 141 16.30 14.53 -12.12
N CYS A 142 15.11 13.95 -12.05
CA CYS A 142 14.58 13.40 -10.82
C CYS A 142 15.19 12.01 -10.58
N GLU A 143 15.94 11.82 -9.50
CA GLU A 143 16.63 10.57 -9.20
C GLU A 143 16.06 9.90 -7.94
N GLY A 144 15.97 8.57 -7.95
CA GLY A 144 15.54 7.80 -6.77
C GLY A 144 14.03 7.75 -6.50
N PHE A 145 13.20 8.28 -7.40
CA PHE A 145 11.75 8.13 -7.34
C PHE A 145 11.32 6.68 -7.62
N VAL A 146 10.16 6.29 -7.10
CA VAL A 146 9.54 4.99 -7.40
C VAL A 146 8.13 5.22 -7.91
N LEU A 147 7.84 4.71 -9.11
CA LEU A 147 6.51 4.77 -9.73
C LEU A 147 5.73 3.49 -9.45
N PRO A 148 4.39 3.53 -9.52
CA PRO A 148 3.59 2.33 -9.41
C PRO A 148 3.87 1.41 -10.59
N GLU A 149 3.89 0.10 -10.32
CA GLU A 149 3.96 -0.89 -11.39
C GLU A 149 2.67 -0.84 -12.21
N LYS A 150 2.79 -0.77 -13.54
CA LYS A 150 1.65 -0.59 -14.45
C LYS A 150 0.58 -1.68 -14.31
N SER A 151 0.94 -2.88 -13.88
CA SER A 151 0.04 -4.02 -13.69
C SER A 151 -0.44 -4.20 -12.25
N ALA A 152 0.15 -3.50 -11.28
CA ALA A 152 -0.17 -3.69 -9.88
C ALA A 152 -1.47 -2.95 -9.53
N THR A 153 -2.49 -3.72 -9.17
CA THR A 153 -3.79 -3.18 -8.74
C THR A 153 -3.94 -3.16 -7.23
N LYS A 154 -3.10 -3.89 -6.51
CA LYS A 154 -3.09 -4.07 -5.04
C LYS A 154 -1.67 -4.30 -4.52
N GLY A 155 -1.48 -4.12 -3.22
CA GLY A 155 -0.21 -4.37 -2.54
C GLY A 155 0.83 -3.29 -2.77
N LYS A 156 2.04 -3.56 -2.28
CA LYS A 156 3.20 -2.64 -2.25
C LYS A 156 3.49 -1.96 -3.59
N ASP A 157 3.38 -2.70 -4.68
CA ASP A 157 3.73 -2.22 -6.02
C ASP A 157 2.64 -1.36 -6.68
N ALA A 158 1.43 -1.36 -6.11
CA ALA A 158 0.30 -0.59 -6.64
C ALA A 158 0.29 0.86 -6.14
N CYS A 159 1.15 1.21 -5.18
CA CYS A 159 1.19 2.52 -4.53
C CYS A 159 -0.19 2.99 -4.05
N LYS A 160 -0.81 2.13 -3.25
CA LYS A 160 -2.11 2.38 -2.63
C LYS A 160 -1.96 2.37 -1.13
N CYS A 161 -2.93 2.94 -0.44
CA CYS A 161 -3.06 2.83 1.01
C CYS A 161 -3.12 1.34 1.44
N PHE A 162 -2.56 1.02 2.62
CA PHE A 162 -2.36 -0.34 3.15
C PHE A 162 -1.37 -1.21 2.37
N SER A 163 -0.36 -0.59 1.76
CA SER A 163 0.66 -1.33 1.01
C SER A 163 1.99 -1.47 1.76
N ALA A 164 2.16 -0.69 2.82
CA ALA A 164 3.16 -0.88 3.85
C ALA A 164 2.59 -0.53 5.23
N GLY A 165 3.00 -1.26 6.27
CA GLY A 165 2.58 -0.94 7.62
C GLY A 165 2.86 -2.03 8.64
N THR A 166 2.34 -1.84 9.84
CA THR A 166 2.32 -2.84 10.90
C THR A 166 1.07 -2.67 11.72
N TRP A 167 0.33 -3.76 11.89
CA TRP A 167 -0.72 -3.83 12.90
C TRP A 167 -0.21 -4.68 14.06
N LYS A 168 0.12 -3.99 15.16
CA LYS A 168 0.56 -4.62 16.39
C LYS A 168 -0.66 -4.87 17.27
N ILE A 169 -0.84 -6.13 17.62
CA ILE A 169 -1.90 -6.63 18.49
C ILE A 169 -1.23 -7.36 19.65
N ASP A 170 -1.47 -6.89 20.88
CA ASP A 170 -0.67 -7.26 22.06
C ASP A 170 -0.86 -8.70 22.54
N ASP A 171 -2.10 -9.20 22.67
CA ASP A 171 -2.37 -10.60 23.07
C ASP A 171 -3.53 -11.19 22.25
N LEU A 172 -3.23 -12.18 21.41
CA LEU A 172 -4.21 -12.84 20.56
C LEU A 172 -4.38 -14.32 20.87
N ARG A 173 -4.02 -14.76 22.07
CA ARG A 173 -4.14 -16.17 22.44
C ARG A 173 -5.61 -16.53 22.71
N PRO A 174 -6.28 -17.31 21.84
CA PRO A 174 -7.63 -17.77 22.11
C PRO A 174 -7.58 -18.87 23.17
N CYS A 175 -8.56 -18.87 24.07
CA CYS A 175 -8.76 -19.97 25.01
C CYS A 175 -9.73 -20.97 24.39
N PHE A 176 -9.25 -22.18 24.16
CA PHE A 176 -10.05 -23.29 23.67
C PHE A 176 -10.50 -24.14 24.86
N VAL A 177 -11.79 -24.42 24.95
CA VAL A 177 -12.39 -25.22 26.01
C VAL A 177 -13.06 -26.43 25.40
N GLN A 178 -12.71 -27.60 25.90
CA GLN A 178 -13.40 -28.85 25.59
C GLN A 178 -14.25 -29.27 26.79
N GLY A 179 -15.57 -29.22 26.64
CA GLY A 179 -16.53 -29.58 27.68
C GLY A 179 -17.44 -30.74 27.28
N SER A 180 -18.14 -31.34 28.26
CA SER A 180 -19.16 -32.37 28.01
C SER A 180 -20.34 -31.88 27.17
N SER A 181 -20.58 -30.56 27.16
CA SER A 181 -21.60 -29.89 26.33
C SER A 181 -21.10 -29.46 24.95
N GLY A 182 -19.86 -29.80 24.58
CA GLY A 182 -19.22 -29.41 23.32
C GLY A 182 -18.01 -28.50 23.51
N SER A 183 -17.24 -28.33 22.44
CA SER A 183 -16.06 -27.49 22.41
C SER A 183 -16.39 -26.07 21.94
N TYR A 184 -15.74 -25.06 22.53
CA TYR A 184 -15.86 -23.67 22.12
C TYR A 184 -14.53 -22.94 22.31
N ALA A 185 -14.41 -21.75 21.70
CA ALA A 185 -13.25 -20.88 21.89
C ALA A 185 -13.69 -19.47 22.30
N THR A 186 -12.87 -18.77 23.07
CA THR A 186 -13.16 -17.42 23.55
C THR A 186 -11.91 -16.56 23.63
N SER A 187 -12.11 -15.24 23.64
CA SER A 187 -11.07 -14.23 23.93
C SER A 187 -10.64 -14.15 25.40
N ALA A 188 -11.20 -14.95 26.30
CA ALA A 188 -10.78 -14.99 27.71
C ALA A 188 -9.43 -15.70 27.89
N SER A 189 -8.75 -15.47 29.00
CA SER A 189 -7.53 -16.22 29.36
C SER A 189 -7.87 -17.58 30.00
N CYS A 190 -7.20 -18.64 29.54
CA CYS A 190 -7.24 -19.99 30.09
C CYS A 190 -6.27 -20.19 31.29
N GLU A 191 -5.42 -19.20 31.62
CA GLU A 191 -4.26 -19.39 32.53
C GLU A 191 -4.64 -19.57 34.01
N THR A 192 -5.87 -19.23 34.40
CA THR A 192 -6.32 -19.24 35.80
C THR A 192 -6.79 -20.62 36.29
N GLY A 193 -6.80 -21.63 35.42
CA GLY A 193 -7.27 -22.99 35.73
C GLY A 193 -8.79 -23.12 35.88
N THR A 194 -9.53 -22.01 35.99
CA THR A 194 -10.98 -22.00 35.87
C THR A 194 -11.37 -21.99 34.40
N VAL A 195 -12.14 -22.99 33.99
CA VAL A 195 -12.74 -23.02 32.65
C VAL A 195 -13.63 -21.78 32.50
N PRO A 196 -13.36 -20.88 31.53
CA PRO A 196 -14.21 -19.72 31.34
C PRO A 196 -15.64 -20.15 30.99
N PRO A 197 -16.66 -19.30 31.17
CA PRO A 197 -18.00 -19.61 30.68
C PRO A 197 -18.07 -19.53 29.16
N ASN A 198 -18.98 -20.29 28.52
CA ASN A 198 -19.34 -20.09 27.11
C ASN A 198 -20.20 -18.82 26.93
N THR A 199 -19.64 -17.69 27.30
CA THR A 199 -20.25 -16.37 27.21
C THR A 199 -19.18 -15.37 26.83
N LYS A 200 -19.54 -14.40 25.99
CA LYS A 200 -18.65 -13.32 25.58
C LYS A 200 -18.07 -12.59 26.81
N PRO A 201 -16.74 -12.50 26.97
CA PRO A 201 -16.13 -11.74 28.06
C PRO A 201 -16.53 -10.27 28.07
N ALA A 202 -16.62 -9.63 29.24
CA ALA A 202 -17.00 -8.22 29.35
C ALA A 202 -15.86 -7.26 28.94
N ALA A 203 -14.61 -7.62 29.23
CA ALA A 203 -13.44 -6.83 28.86
C ALA A 203 -13.13 -6.99 27.37
N PRO A 204 -12.61 -5.94 26.68
CA PRO A 204 -12.12 -6.07 25.32
C PRO A 204 -10.95 -7.06 25.26
N TRP A 205 -10.72 -7.63 24.09
CA TRP A 205 -9.76 -8.72 23.92
C TRP A 205 -8.32 -8.26 24.07
N THR A 206 -7.93 -7.21 23.34
CA THR A 206 -6.52 -6.79 23.25
C THR A 206 -6.39 -5.31 22.88
N GLY A 207 -5.25 -4.73 23.24
CA GLY A 207 -4.80 -3.44 22.71
C GLY A 207 -4.29 -3.57 21.28
N ASP A 208 -4.41 -2.47 20.54
CA ASP A 208 -4.04 -2.38 19.13
C ASP A 208 -3.24 -1.11 18.86
N THR A 209 -2.15 -1.24 18.13
CA THR A 209 -1.38 -0.11 17.57
C THR A 209 -1.24 -0.33 16.07
N LEU A 210 -1.62 0.68 15.29
CA LEU A 210 -1.52 0.66 13.84
C LEU A 210 -0.41 1.60 13.39
N THR A 211 0.34 1.17 12.40
CA THR A 211 1.14 2.01 11.52
C THR A 211 0.75 1.67 10.09
N THR A 212 0.36 2.65 9.29
CA THR A 212 0.05 2.45 7.86
C THR A 212 0.55 3.64 7.04
N ASP A 213 0.80 3.42 5.76
CA ASP A 213 1.36 4.34 4.77
C ASP A 213 0.42 5.49 4.34
N CYS A 214 -0.74 5.63 5.01
CA CYS A 214 -1.78 6.56 4.64
C CYS A 214 -2.66 6.92 5.85
N ALA A 215 -3.17 8.15 5.88
CA ALA A 215 -4.22 8.54 6.80
C ALA A 215 -5.61 8.20 6.22
N GLY A 216 -6.61 7.97 7.07
CA GLY A 216 -7.98 7.72 6.64
C GLY A 216 -8.90 7.19 7.74
N HIS A 217 -10.13 6.88 7.36
CA HIS A 217 -11.10 6.21 8.22
C HIS A 217 -11.13 4.73 7.88
N PHE A 218 -10.80 3.87 8.84
CA PHE A 218 -10.60 2.45 8.59
C PHE A 218 -11.41 1.59 9.55
N LYS A 219 -12.07 0.58 8.99
CA LYS A 219 -12.62 -0.56 9.71
C LYS A 219 -11.67 -1.74 9.55
N LEU A 220 -10.94 -2.05 10.62
CA LEU A 220 -10.03 -3.18 10.68
C LEU A 220 -10.74 -4.39 11.28
N CYS A 221 -10.60 -5.54 10.62
CA CYS A 221 -11.16 -6.80 11.08
C CYS A 221 -10.05 -7.85 11.21
N TYR A 222 -10.05 -8.54 12.34
CA TYR A 222 -9.21 -9.70 12.60
C TYR A 222 -10.07 -10.95 12.62
N SER A 223 -9.67 -11.97 11.86
CA SER A 223 -10.35 -13.28 11.84
C SER A 223 -9.38 -14.41 12.16
N ILE A 224 -9.81 -15.38 12.96
CA ILE A 224 -9.08 -16.63 13.15
C ILE A 224 -9.78 -17.71 12.34
N LYS A 225 -9.03 -18.38 11.46
CA LYS A 225 -9.55 -19.36 10.52
C LYS A 225 -8.78 -20.68 10.61
N GLN A 226 -9.47 -21.79 10.40
CA GLN A 226 -8.87 -23.11 10.25
C GLN A 226 -8.59 -23.36 8.76
N GLY A 227 -7.33 -23.46 8.39
CA GLY A 227 -6.90 -23.66 7.01
C GLY A 227 -5.39 -23.47 6.85
N ASP A 228 -4.89 -23.66 5.63
CA ASP A 228 -3.48 -23.42 5.30
C ASP A 228 -3.29 -21.95 4.90
N VAL A 229 -2.49 -21.20 5.68
CA VAL A 229 -2.20 -19.80 5.41
C VAL A 229 -1.62 -19.55 4.02
N LYS A 230 -0.89 -20.54 3.45
CA LYS A 230 -0.26 -20.45 2.14
C LYS A 230 -1.25 -20.68 1.00
N ASN A 231 -2.38 -21.33 1.29
CA ASN A 231 -3.42 -21.64 0.34
C ASN A 231 -4.82 -21.45 0.96
N PRO A 232 -5.18 -20.20 1.33
CA PRO A 232 -6.43 -19.92 2.01
C PRO A 232 -7.61 -20.19 1.08
N LYS A 233 -8.65 -20.83 1.60
CA LYS A 233 -9.85 -21.18 0.83
C LYS A 233 -11.07 -20.47 1.39
N ALA A 234 -12.03 -20.18 0.52
CA ALA A 234 -13.33 -19.67 0.95
C ALA A 234 -14.11 -20.66 1.84
N SER A 235 -13.75 -21.95 1.80
CA SER A 235 -14.33 -23.01 2.63
C SER A 235 -13.65 -23.16 4.01
N ASP A 236 -12.60 -22.40 4.29
CA ASP A 236 -11.91 -22.45 5.58
C ASP A 236 -12.87 -21.95 6.67
N CYS A 237 -13.03 -22.72 7.74
CA CYS A 237 -13.98 -22.32 8.78
C CYS A 237 -13.42 -21.14 9.57
N SER A 238 -14.27 -20.15 9.82
CA SER A 238 -13.90 -18.94 10.56
C SER A 238 -14.36 -19.09 12.00
N LEU A 239 -13.41 -19.27 12.91
CA LEU A 239 -13.68 -19.38 14.33
C LEU A 239 -14.34 -18.10 14.84
N MET A 240 -13.84 -16.95 14.40
CA MET A 240 -14.30 -15.64 14.81
C MET A 240 -13.92 -14.61 13.76
N THR A 241 -14.65 -13.50 13.76
CA THR A 241 -14.26 -12.25 13.13
C THR A 241 -14.70 -11.13 14.05
N VAL A 242 -13.75 -10.28 14.44
CA VAL A 242 -14.02 -9.07 15.24
C VAL A 242 -13.46 -7.86 14.51
N CYS A 243 -14.18 -6.76 14.57
CA CYS A 243 -13.80 -5.54 13.89
C CYS A 243 -13.82 -4.35 14.86
N THR A 244 -12.99 -3.38 14.53
CA THR A 244 -12.88 -2.07 15.18
C THR A 244 -12.78 -1.01 14.09
N GLU A 245 -13.22 0.20 14.35
CA GLU A 245 -13.36 1.25 13.35
C GLU A 245 -13.02 2.60 13.96
N ASP A 246 -12.12 3.34 13.31
CA ASP A 246 -11.68 4.67 13.75
C ASP A 246 -10.95 5.44 12.64
N ASP A 247 -10.70 6.72 12.93
CA ASP A 247 -9.83 7.58 12.14
C ASP A 247 -8.35 7.36 12.50
N TYR A 248 -7.53 7.10 11.49
CA TYR A 248 -6.08 7.10 11.59
C TYR A 248 -5.53 8.37 10.96
N LEU A 249 -4.99 9.27 11.78
CA LEU A 249 -4.82 10.68 11.41
C LEU A 249 -3.49 10.97 10.73
N GLU A 250 -2.42 10.26 11.11
CA GLU A 250 -1.06 10.52 10.63
C GLU A 250 -0.43 9.29 9.94
N ALA A 251 -0.17 9.40 8.63
CA ALA A 251 0.57 8.38 7.88
C ALA A 251 1.95 8.10 8.49
N ASP A 252 2.40 6.84 8.41
CA ASP A 252 3.72 6.36 8.86
C ASP A 252 4.06 6.55 10.35
N LYS A 253 3.07 6.93 11.18
CA LYS A 253 3.27 7.09 12.63
C LYS A 253 2.46 6.09 13.44
N PRO A 254 3.09 5.35 14.37
CA PRO A 254 2.35 4.47 15.28
C PRO A 254 1.27 5.23 16.04
N GLN A 255 0.03 4.79 15.89
CA GLN A 255 -1.13 5.35 16.60
C GLN A 255 -1.89 4.23 17.30
N ALA A 256 -2.39 4.52 18.50
CA ALA A 256 -3.33 3.62 19.15
C ALA A 256 -4.59 3.51 18.29
N PHE A 257 -5.09 2.29 18.13
CA PHE A 257 -6.35 2.01 17.44
C PHE A 257 -7.35 1.43 18.46
N PRO A 258 -8.67 1.57 18.27
CA PRO A 258 -9.59 1.06 19.27
C PRO A 258 -9.46 -0.44 19.41
N LYS A 259 -9.52 -0.87 20.68
CA LYS A 259 -9.32 -2.25 21.10
C LYS A 259 -10.28 -3.20 20.39
N LEU A 260 -9.79 -4.34 19.94
CA LEU A 260 -10.64 -5.41 19.41
C LEU A 260 -11.63 -5.89 20.49
N PRO A 261 -12.93 -6.01 20.16
CA PRO A 261 -13.92 -6.46 21.12
C PRO A 261 -13.71 -7.94 21.45
N SER A 262 -14.16 -8.34 22.64
CA SER A 262 -14.21 -9.74 23.04
C SER A 262 -15.15 -10.56 22.16
N TRP A 263 -14.97 -11.89 22.20
CA TRP A 263 -15.74 -12.82 21.42
C TRP A 263 -15.83 -14.19 22.08
N VAL A 264 -16.79 -14.97 21.60
CA VAL A 264 -16.93 -16.40 21.87
C VAL A 264 -17.43 -17.07 20.59
N SER A 265 -16.85 -18.21 20.23
CA SER A 265 -17.24 -18.98 19.07
C SER A 265 -18.11 -20.15 19.49
N ASN A 266 -19.25 -20.32 18.82
CA ASN A 266 -20.14 -21.46 18.99
C ASN A 266 -20.02 -22.48 17.85
N ASP A 267 -19.04 -22.33 16.96
CA ASP A 267 -18.77 -23.31 15.90
C ASP A 267 -17.92 -24.45 16.46
N SER A 268 -18.57 -25.38 17.16
CA SER A 268 -17.90 -26.52 17.78
C SER A 268 -17.16 -27.38 16.76
N ALA A 269 -17.68 -27.51 15.53
CA ALA A 269 -17.05 -28.30 14.48
C ALA A 269 -15.73 -27.67 14.02
N CYS A 270 -15.67 -26.35 13.90
CA CYS A 270 -14.43 -25.64 13.60
C CYS A 270 -13.42 -25.76 14.76
N VAL A 271 -13.90 -25.57 16.00
CA VAL A 271 -13.09 -25.71 17.21
C VAL A 271 -12.50 -27.11 17.34
N ASP A 272 -13.29 -28.15 17.12
CA ASP A 272 -12.84 -29.55 17.21
C ASP A 272 -11.73 -29.86 16.21
N LYS A 273 -11.80 -29.29 14.99
CA LYS A 273 -10.71 -29.41 14.01
C LYS A 273 -9.43 -28.74 14.49
N MET A 274 -9.52 -27.55 15.08
CA MET A 274 -8.37 -26.85 15.63
C MET A 274 -7.76 -27.63 16.81
N LEU A 275 -8.59 -28.13 17.73
CA LEU A 275 -8.18 -29.00 18.83
C LEU A 275 -7.53 -30.31 18.35
N ALA A 276 -7.95 -30.83 17.20
CA ALA A 276 -7.33 -31.98 16.55
C ALA A 276 -6.01 -31.67 15.83
N GLY A 277 -5.48 -30.43 15.94
CA GLY A 277 -4.21 -30.02 15.36
C GLY A 277 -4.30 -29.55 13.91
N ALA A 278 -5.49 -29.22 13.40
CA ALA A 278 -5.61 -28.62 12.07
C ALA A 278 -4.89 -27.25 12.03
N PRO A 279 -4.24 -26.90 10.90
CA PRO A 279 -3.59 -25.59 10.76
C PRO A 279 -4.57 -24.43 10.99
N VAL A 280 -4.10 -23.41 11.69
CA VAL A 280 -4.86 -22.19 12.03
C VAL A 280 -4.09 -20.96 11.57
N TYR A 281 -4.79 -19.97 11.03
CA TYR A 281 -4.18 -18.70 10.65
C TYR A 281 -5.06 -17.52 11.03
N GLY A 282 -4.41 -16.39 11.31
CA GLY A 282 -5.03 -15.09 11.46
C GLY A 282 -5.11 -14.39 10.11
N GLU A 283 -6.24 -13.76 9.83
CA GLU A 283 -6.45 -12.93 8.64
C GLU A 283 -6.77 -11.51 9.07
N MET A 284 -5.98 -10.56 8.58
CA MET A 284 -6.18 -9.14 8.79
C MET A 284 -6.79 -8.54 7.53
N SER A 285 -7.92 -7.85 7.70
CA SER A 285 -8.58 -7.17 6.60
C SER A 285 -9.01 -5.77 6.97
N VAL A 286 -9.12 -4.92 5.96
CA VAL A 286 -9.56 -3.55 6.08
C VAL A 286 -10.68 -3.26 5.08
N VAL A 287 -11.63 -2.44 5.52
CA VAL A 287 -12.53 -1.66 4.67
C VAL A 287 -12.41 -0.21 5.10
N GLY A 288 -12.29 0.73 4.18
CA GLY A 288 -12.22 2.14 4.58
C GLY A 288 -11.91 3.08 3.45
N LYS A 289 -11.64 4.33 3.80
CA LYS A 289 -11.36 5.40 2.85
C LYS A 289 -10.19 6.25 3.33
N SER A 290 -9.21 6.50 2.45
CA SER A 290 -8.09 7.39 2.76
C SER A 290 -8.54 8.85 2.86
N VAL A 291 -7.73 9.68 3.50
CA VAL A 291 -7.94 11.15 3.48
C VAL A 291 -7.84 11.74 2.08
N LEU A 292 -7.31 11.01 1.09
CA LEU A 292 -7.25 11.39 -0.33
C LEU A 292 -8.38 10.77 -1.16
N CYS A 293 -9.44 10.31 -0.49
CA CYS A 293 -10.63 9.71 -1.09
C CYS A 293 -10.42 8.34 -1.75
N ASP A 294 -9.31 7.64 -1.51
CA ASP A 294 -9.08 6.30 -2.04
C ASP A 294 -9.88 5.27 -1.25
N GLU A 295 -10.73 4.51 -1.93
CA GLU A 295 -11.47 3.39 -1.34
C GLU A 295 -10.54 2.18 -1.15
N ILE A 296 -10.57 1.59 0.04
CA ILE A 296 -9.72 0.47 0.43
C ILE A 296 -10.62 -0.71 0.77
N GLY A 297 -10.74 -1.63 -0.17
CA GLY A 297 -11.68 -2.75 -0.06
C GLY A 297 -13.14 -2.29 -0.11
N ASP A 298 -14.04 -3.26 -0.16
CA ASP A 298 -15.48 -3.01 -0.18
C ASP A 298 -16.13 -3.75 0.98
N SER A 299 -17.31 -3.29 1.43
CA SER A 299 -18.06 -3.97 2.51
C SER A 299 -18.38 -5.44 2.20
N GLY A 300 -18.57 -5.78 0.92
CA GLY A 300 -18.75 -7.16 0.45
C GLY A 300 -17.44 -7.90 0.14
N LYS A 301 -16.31 -7.19 0.03
CA LYS A 301 -15.01 -7.76 -0.30
C LYS A 301 -13.89 -6.98 0.40
N PRO A 302 -13.71 -7.20 1.71
CA PRO A 302 -12.64 -6.55 2.47
C PRO A 302 -11.27 -6.79 1.85
N TYR A 303 -10.38 -5.80 1.93
CA TYR A 303 -9.00 -5.96 1.48
C TYR A 303 -8.21 -6.72 2.55
N VAL A 304 -7.81 -7.95 2.24
CA VAL A 304 -6.91 -8.74 3.09
C VAL A 304 -5.48 -8.30 2.84
N PHE A 305 -4.90 -7.59 3.79
CA PHE A 305 -3.54 -7.05 3.68
C PHE A 305 -2.49 -7.94 4.35
N ASN A 306 -2.87 -8.82 5.27
CA ASN A 306 -1.92 -9.74 5.90
C ASN A 306 -2.57 -11.04 6.37
N ARG A 307 -1.77 -12.10 6.45
CA ARG A 307 -2.12 -13.37 7.10
C ARG A 307 -0.96 -13.89 7.92
N VAL A 308 -1.25 -14.39 9.11
CA VAL A 308 -0.23 -14.88 10.06
C VAL A 308 -0.55 -16.31 10.46
N GLN A 309 0.43 -17.20 10.37
CA GLN A 309 0.29 -18.58 10.84
C GLN A 309 0.31 -18.62 12.37
N TYR A 310 -0.74 -19.18 12.98
CA TYR A 310 -0.73 -19.46 14.42
C TYR A 310 0.15 -20.66 14.70
N CYS A 311 0.77 -20.65 15.88
CA CYS A 311 1.47 -21.83 16.38
C CYS A 311 0.49 -22.97 16.64
N PRO A 312 0.84 -24.20 16.23
CA PRO A 312 0.23 -25.40 16.77
C PRO A 312 0.16 -25.34 18.30
N MET A 313 -0.95 -25.77 18.89
CA MET A 313 -1.17 -25.66 20.34
C MET A 313 -0.17 -26.47 21.17
N ASP A 314 0.40 -27.53 20.59
CA ASP A 314 1.42 -28.37 21.19
C ASP A 314 2.83 -27.76 21.14
N CYS A 315 3.03 -26.61 20.48
CA CYS A 315 4.31 -25.91 20.46
C CYS A 315 4.85 -25.49 21.83
N GLY A 316 3.99 -25.40 22.85
CA GLY A 316 4.42 -25.21 24.24
C GLY A 316 5.25 -26.38 24.77
N GLU A 317 4.97 -27.60 24.29
CA GLU A 317 5.65 -28.84 24.69
C GLU A 317 6.86 -29.13 23.79
N ARG A 318 6.81 -28.67 22.52
CA ARG A 318 7.86 -28.89 21.52
C ARG A 318 8.37 -27.58 20.88
N PRO A 319 8.86 -26.60 21.66
CA PRO A 319 9.18 -25.26 21.17
C PRO A 319 10.30 -25.21 20.12
N ASN A 320 11.09 -26.28 20.01
CA ASN A 320 12.23 -26.36 19.09
C ASN A 320 11.89 -26.93 17.71
N ASP A 321 10.66 -27.40 17.52
CA ASP A 321 10.23 -27.97 16.25
C ASP A 321 10.13 -26.89 15.16
N ALA A 322 10.31 -27.30 13.90
CA ALA A 322 10.43 -26.38 12.79
C ALA A 322 9.15 -25.56 12.54
N ASP A 323 7.99 -26.16 12.75
CA ASP A 323 6.68 -25.50 12.68
C ASP A 323 6.50 -24.47 13.80
N CYS A 324 6.97 -24.78 15.01
CA CYS A 324 6.92 -23.89 16.18
C CYS A 324 7.86 -22.68 16.09
N LYS A 325 8.95 -22.79 15.33
CA LYS A 325 9.90 -21.67 15.10
C LYS A 325 9.39 -20.61 14.13
N SER A 326 8.46 -20.98 13.25
CA SER A 326 8.00 -20.14 12.15
C SER A 326 6.63 -19.49 12.37
N CYS A 327 6.02 -19.76 13.52
CA CYS A 327 4.68 -19.31 13.86
C CYS A 327 4.72 -18.20 14.93
N GLY A 328 3.67 -17.37 14.95
CA GLY A 328 3.50 -16.35 15.98
C GLY A 328 2.49 -16.80 17.04
N SER A 329 2.79 -16.54 18.31
CA SER A 329 1.80 -16.63 19.39
C SER A 329 0.90 -15.38 19.47
N GLY A 330 1.35 -14.27 18.88
CA GLY A 330 0.57 -13.06 18.69
C GLY A 330 0.20 -12.91 17.22
N GLY A 331 -0.97 -12.34 16.95
CA GLY A 331 -1.35 -12.00 15.58
C GLY A 331 -0.98 -10.58 15.20
N SER A 332 0.14 -10.06 15.70
CA SER A 332 0.76 -8.88 15.11
C SER A 332 1.33 -9.21 13.74
N GLY A 333 1.42 -8.24 12.83
CA GLY A 333 2.02 -8.46 11.52
C GLY A 333 2.37 -7.18 10.79
N SER A 334 3.50 -7.23 10.08
CA SER A 334 3.89 -6.22 9.09
C SER A 334 3.39 -6.62 7.71
N PHE A 335 3.06 -5.64 6.89
CA PHE A 335 2.61 -5.79 5.51
C PHE A 335 3.33 -4.78 4.62
#